data_AF-A0A971M463-F1
#
_entry.id   AF-A0A971M463-F1
#
_cell.length_a   1.000
_cell.length_b   1.000
_cell.length_c   1.000
_cell.angle_alpha   90.00
_cell.angle_beta   90.00
_cell.angle_gamma   90.00
#
_symmetry.space_group_name_H-M   'P 1'
#
loop_
_entity.id
_entity.type
_entity.pdbx_description
1 polymer ?
#
loop_
_entity_poly.entity_id
_entity_poly.type
_entity_poly.pdbx_seq_one_letter_code
_entity_poly.pdbx_strand_id
1 'polypeptide(L)'
;MTLYTKLGDDLDTIVKSFATNPAVTERQKQIWRQAGKKKAITHGMFGYDHEKALAFDDGTTVGSTKINNARRSWDYAEGHAFPPTEDVARFCLFMHLDLYRTLALILKAEWERFFAHDMNDWKANNGANLTDILFGADPHSLRGALAGFEPQGDRLLALLKELVSRHTPFSTQSANGGIPFLEGHTPSTFEFLVKEMIMGRYHFYATESAELAHFTAHVRKEFALLVEGTGEQQRVFSLEKARWVALRQELEDIYLLIENQRLKNAHTQREWLIAFGKEQIAYVEAFLDHARSDKRLNLKRANPGWTLQDIEQRLEEEEMEGQLELSRLRTDTALAPHLMRRPGEDNGGEGADPTRYIKECKTVLRKIRRLLHPDRLMHHPSYKHFTDGQRERLQELLLSALDIRPDELGYPEGYLLHDMRSLEGLKNALSRIETILGNPGVDTDERLMIEGETLPRKLEWLRRENRILEDEILAAKAELQALLEDEDTTEKRVILDNPADHERIKATFRADTQKKRQEIERLKAELNALLNRNRRTYDPEPPL
;
A
#
# COMPACT_ATOMS: atom_id res chain seq x y z
N MET A 1 6.27 -3.43 -15.15
CA MET A 1 5.68 -3.68 -16.47
C MET A 1 4.17 -3.75 -16.29
N THR A 2 3.41 -2.84 -16.89
CA THR A 2 1.95 -2.85 -16.86
C THR A 2 1.46 -4.00 -17.73
N LEU A 3 0.76 -4.99 -17.16
CA LEU A 3 0.03 -5.99 -17.95
C LEU A 3 -1.12 -5.27 -18.66
N TYR A 4 -0.98 -5.00 -19.95
CA TYR A 4 -2.01 -4.40 -20.79
C TYR A 4 -2.00 -5.07 -22.17
N THR A 5 -3.17 -5.46 -22.65
CA THR A 5 -3.38 -6.08 -23.98
C THR A 5 -4.25 -5.16 -24.82
N LYS A 6 -3.85 -4.92 -26.07
CA LYS A 6 -4.58 -4.06 -27.03
C LYS A 6 -5.91 -4.70 -27.42
N LEU A 7 -6.94 -3.89 -27.65
CA LEU A 7 -8.24 -4.32 -28.15
C LEU A 7 -8.10 -5.10 -29.46
N GLY A 8 -7.28 -4.62 -30.40
CA GLY A 8 -7.03 -5.30 -31.66
C GLY A 8 -6.50 -6.71 -31.48
N ASP A 9 -5.60 -6.93 -30.51
CA ASP A 9 -5.02 -8.26 -30.23
C ASP A 9 -6.07 -9.22 -29.65
N ASP A 10 -6.95 -8.72 -28.77
CA ASP A 10 -8.10 -9.50 -28.27
C ASP A 10 -9.09 -9.85 -29.38
N LEU A 11 -9.49 -8.87 -30.20
CA LEU A 11 -10.39 -9.10 -31.32
C LEU A 11 -9.79 -10.10 -32.31
N ASP A 12 -8.48 -10.05 -32.53
CA ASP A 12 -7.79 -10.96 -33.45
C ASP A 12 -7.71 -12.39 -32.89
N THR A 13 -7.62 -12.53 -31.56
CA THR A 13 -7.71 -13.81 -30.85
C THR A 13 -9.12 -14.42 -30.96
N ILE A 14 -10.15 -13.60 -30.75
CA ILE A 14 -11.55 -14.02 -30.90
C ILE A 14 -11.86 -14.41 -32.36
N VAL A 15 -11.37 -13.65 -33.34
CA VAL A 15 -11.50 -13.98 -34.77
C VAL A 15 -10.87 -15.33 -35.10
N LYS A 16 -9.71 -15.66 -34.51
CA LYS A 16 -9.04 -16.96 -34.71
C LYS A 16 -9.86 -18.12 -34.13
N SER A 17 -10.59 -17.89 -33.04
CA SER A 17 -11.40 -18.93 -32.40
C SER A 17 -12.76 -19.16 -33.08
N PHE A 18 -13.16 -18.36 -34.08
CA PHE A 18 -14.47 -18.47 -34.75
C PHE A 18 -14.83 -19.89 -35.22
N ALA A 19 -13.90 -20.60 -35.86
CA ALA A 19 -14.16 -21.94 -36.39
C ALA A 19 -14.30 -22.99 -35.29
N THR A 20 -13.61 -22.80 -34.16
CA THR A 20 -13.59 -23.73 -33.01
C THR A 20 -14.58 -23.35 -31.93
N ASN A 21 -15.21 -22.17 -32.01
CA ASN A 21 -16.17 -21.69 -31.03
C ASN A 21 -17.45 -22.56 -31.10
N PRO A 22 -17.80 -23.30 -30.04
CA PRO A 22 -18.97 -24.18 -30.03
C PRO A 22 -20.29 -23.40 -30.04
N ALA A 23 -20.29 -22.12 -29.62
CA ALA A 23 -21.49 -21.30 -29.57
C ALA A 23 -21.85 -20.67 -30.93
N VAL A 24 -20.88 -20.55 -31.85
CA VAL A 24 -21.14 -20.06 -33.21
C VAL A 24 -21.94 -21.11 -33.99
N THR A 25 -23.05 -20.68 -34.60
CA THR A 25 -23.98 -21.59 -35.28
C THR A 25 -23.36 -22.21 -36.54
N GLU A 26 -23.82 -23.40 -36.91
CA GLU A 26 -23.39 -24.04 -38.17
C GLU A 26 -23.72 -23.18 -39.40
N ARG A 27 -24.82 -22.42 -39.35
CA ARG A 27 -25.16 -21.44 -40.39
C ARG A 27 -24.10 -20.33 -40.48
N GLN A 28 -23.69 -19.74 -39.37
CA GLN A 28 -22.59 -18.75 -39.36
C GLN A 28 -21.30 -19.36 -39.90
N LYS A 29 -20.92 -20.58 -39.49
CA LYS A 29 -19.72 -21.27 -39.99
C LYS A 29 -19.77 -21.55 -41.49
N GLN A 30 -20.94 -21.87 -42.03
CA GLN A 30 -21.13 -22.08 -43.47
C GLN A 30 -20.97 -20.78 -44.27
N ILE A 31 -21.54 -19.67 -43.79
CA ILE A 31 -21.47 -18.36 -44.44
C ILE A 31 -20.02 -17.83 -44.44
N TRP A 32 -19.37 -17.82 -43.27
CA TRP A 32 -18.02 -17.32 -43.07
C TRP A 32 -17.00 -18.46 -42.94
N ARG A 33 -16.97 -19.36 -43.92
CA ARG A 33 -16.00 -20.47 -43.97
C ARG A 33 -14.63 -20.05 -44.49
N GLN A 34 -13.60 -20.76 -44.04
CA GLN A 34 -12.22 -20.63 -44.52
C GLN A 34 -12.04 -21.26 -45.92
N ALA A 35 -12.59 -20.64 -46.97
CA ALA A 35 -12.48 -21.12 -48.35
C ALA A 35 -11.10 -20.75 -48.97
N GLY A 36 -10.03 -21.44 -48.54
CA GLY A 36 -8.67 -21.23 -49.05
C GLY A 36 -7.93 -19.99 -48.52
N LYS A 37 -8.49 -19.31 -47.51
CA LYS A 37 -7.87 -18.16 -46.82
C LYS A 37 -7.14 -18.60 -45.55
N LYS A 38 -6.26 -17.76 -45.00
CA LYS A 38 -5.57 -18.03 -43.71
C LYS A 38 -6.51 -17.96 -42.49
N LYS A 39 -7.59 -17.17 -42.55
CA LYS A 39 -8.59 -17.00 -41.49
C LYS A 39 -10.00 -17.00 -42.10
N ALA A 40 -10.98 -17.49 -41.33
CA ALA A 40 -12.39 -17.50 -41.70
C ALA A 40 -12.98 -16.07 -41.79
N ILE A 41 -12.72 -15.27 -40.74
CA ILE A 41 -13.06 -13.86 -40.68
C ILE A 41 -11.79 -13.02 -40.91
N THR A 42 -11.92 -11.94 -41.66
CA THR A 42 -10.83 -10.98 -41.94
C THR A 42 -11.23 -9.59 -41.45
N HIS A 43 -10.27 -8.73 -41.13
CA HIS A 43 -10.54 -7.37 -40.61
C HIS A 43 -11.47 -6.54 -41.51
N GLY A 44 -11.40 -6.72 -42.84
CA GLY A 44 -12.28 -6.04 -43.77
C GLY A 44 -13.76 -6.44 -43.68
N MET A 45 -14.08 -7.62 -43.16
CA MET A 45 -15.47 -8.09 -43.03
C MET A 45 -16.26 -7.35 -41.93
N PHE A 46 -15.60 -6.55 -41.11
CA PHE A 46 -16.24 -5.64 -40.17
C PHE A 46 -16.81 -4.39 -40.87
N GLY A 47 -16.42 -4.12 -42.12
CA GLY A 47 -17.01 -3.03 -42.89
C GLY A 47 -18.38 -3.41 -43.46
N TYR A 48 -19.40 -2.56 -43.33
CA TYR A 48 -20.75 -2.85 -43.84
C TYR A 48 -20.82 -2.99 -45.37
N ASP A 49 -19.85 -2.41 -46.09
CA ASP A 49 -19.73 -2.41 -47.55
C ASP A 49 -18.88 -3.58 -48.08
N HIS A 50 -18.43 -4.48 -47.22
CA HIS A 50 -17.74 -5.70 -47.63
C HIS A 50 -18.73 -6.74 -48.18
N GLU A 51 -18.41 -7.40 -49.30
CA GLU A 51 -19.27 -8.43 -49.94
C GLU A 51 -19.71 -9.54 -48.97
N LYS A 52 -18.84 -9.88 -48.03
CA LYS A 52 -19.07 -10.81 -46.92
C LYS A 52 -19.09 -10.15 -45.54
N ALA A 53 -19.66 -8.95 -45.44
CA ALA A 53 -19.80 -8.27 -44.16
C ALA A 53 -20.39 -9.21 -43.10
N LEU A 54 -19.87 -9.14 -41.86
CA LEU A 54 -20.45 -9.87 -40.75
C LEU A 54 -21.86 -9.35 -40.50
N ALA A 55 -22.83 -10.25 -40.37
CA ALA A 55 -24.23 -9.89 -40.20
C ALA A 55 -24.95 -10.86 -39.26
N PHE A 56 -25.96 -10.36 -38.55
CA PHE A 56 -26.86 -11.17 -37.76
C PHE A 56 -27.91 -11.86 -38.65
N ASP A 57 -28.68 -12.78 -38.07
CA ASP A 57 -29.72 -13.52 -38.80
C ASP A 57 -30.85 -12.62 -39.33
N ASP A 58 -31.02 -11.43 -38.75
CA ASP A 58 -31.96 -10.38 -39.20
C ASP A 58 -31.44 -9.57 -40.40
N GLY A 59 -30.20 -9.84 -40.86
CA GLY A 59 -29.55 -9.16 -41.98
C GLY A 59 -28.85 -7.84 -41.61
N THR A 60 -28.91 -7.40 -40.35
CA THR A 60 -28.19 -6.22 -39.90
C THR A 60 -26.69 -6.50 -39.80
N THR A 61 -25.86 -5.56 -40.25
CA THR A 61 -24.41 -5.72 -40.22
C THR A 61 -23.86 -5.52 -38.82
N VAL A 62 -22.84 -6.29 -38.45
CA VAL A 62 -22.15 -6.19 -37.17
C VAL A 62 -21.41 -4.85 -37.04
N GLY A 63 -20.72 -4.43 -38.10
CA GLY A 63 -20.06 -3.13 -38.13
C GLY A 63 -20.86 -2.07 -38.88
N SER A 64 -20.67 -0.81 -38.45
CA SER A 64 -21.33 0.38 -39.00
C SER A 64 -20.38 1.27 -39.82
N THR A 65 -19.09 0.93 -39.88
CA THR A 65 -18.07 1.69 -40.62
C THR A 65 -17.76 1.05 -41.99
N LYS A 66 -17.15 1.82 -42.90
CA LYS A 66 -16.68 1.30 -44.19
C LYS A 66 -15.45 0.41 -44.01
N ILE A 67 -15.24 -0.53 -44.93
CA ILE A 67 -14.14 -1.51 -44.97
C ILE A 67 -12.76 -0.91 -44.71
N ASN A 68 -12.47 0.24 -45.30
CA ASN A 68 -11.17 0.90 -45.14
C ASN A 68 -10.95 1.42 -43.72
N ASN A 69 -12.01 1.86 -43.06
CA ASN A 69 -11.94 2.34 -41.68
C ASN A 69 -11.94 1.18 -40.70
N ALA A 70 -12.76 0.16 -40.94
CA ALA A 70 -12.82 -1.05 -40.11
C ALA A 70 -11.46 -1.75 -40.04
N ARG A 71 -10.72 -1.84 -41.15
CA ARG A 71 -9.35 -2.41 -41.15
C ARG A 71 -8.37 -1.64 -40.27
N ARG A 72 -8.54 -0.32 -40.14
CA ARG A 72 -7.67 0.55 -39.36
C ARG A 72 -7.83 0.38 -37.85
N SER A 73 -8.89 -0.31 -37.38
CA SER A 73 -9.02 -0.67 -35.96
C SER A 73 -7.96 -1.67 -35.48
N TRP A 74 -7.27 -2.36 -36.39
CA TRP A 74 -6.11 -3.21 -36.07
C TRP A 74 -4.76 -2.54 -36.36
N ASP A 75 -4.77 -1.36 -36.97
CA ASP A 75 -3.55 -0.59 -37.22
C ASP A 75 -3.24 0.23 -35.97
N TYR A 76 -2.37 -0.26 -35.08
CA TYR A 76 -1.94 0.47 -33.89
C TYR A 76 -0.79 1.44 -34.14
N ALA A 77 -0.47 1.75 -35.40
CA ALA A 77 0.45 2.82 -35.78
C ALA A 77 -0.30 4.15 -35.95
N GLU A 78 0.14 5.00 -36.87
CA GLU A 78 -0.44 6.34 -37.09
C GLU A 78 -1.83 6.30 -37.73
N GLY A 79 -2.19 5.21 -38.41
CA GLY A 79 -3.43 5.09 -39.17
C GLY A 79 -4.65 4.64 -38.37
N HIS A 80 -4.53 4.48 -37.04
CA HIS A 80 -5.55 3.84 -36.21
C HIS A 80 -6.94 4.51 -36.31
N ALA A 81 -7.98 3.68 -36.31
CA ALA A 81 -9.36 4.13 -36.20
C ALA A 81 -10.05 3.38 -35.05
N PHE A 82 -10.36 4.10 -33.96
CA PHE A 82 -11.07 3.52 -32.82
C PHE A 82 -12.43 2.97 -33.27
N PRO A 83 -12.71 1.67 -33.05
CA PRO A 83 -14.00 1.09 -33.42
C PRO A 83 -15.12 1.72 -32.56
N PRO A 84 -16.32 1.96 -33.12
CA PRO A 84 -17.47 2.37 -32.31
C PRO A 84 -17.77 1.35 -31.21
N THR A 85 -18.10 1.81 -30.00
CA THR A 85 -18.45 0.94 -28.87
C THR A 85 -19.57 -0.06 -29.23
N GLU A 86 -20.56 0.41 -29.99
CA GLU A 86 -21.66 -0.42 -30.47
C GLU A 86 -21.20 -1.53 -31.43
N ASP A 87 -20.24 -1.26 -32.32
CA ASP A 87 -19.69 -2.27 -33.24
C ASP A 87 -18.93 -3.35 -32.46
N VAL A 88 -18.19 -2.97 -31.40
CA VAL A 88 -17.53 -3.92 -30.49
C VAL A 88 -18.57 -4.78 -29.78
N ALA A 89 -19.63 -4.17 -29.23
CA ALA A 89 -20.71 -4.90 -28.57
C ALA A 89 -21.43 -5.88 -29.51
N ARG A 90 -21.77 -5.44 -30.74
CA ARG A 90 -22.36 -6.30 -31.77
C ARG A 90 -21.42 -7.44 -32.14
N PHE A 91 -20.12 -7.19 -32.27
CA PHE A 91 -19.18 -8.26 -32.57
C PHE A 91 -19.11 -9.29 -31.44
N CYS A 92 -19.10 -8.87 -30.18
CA CYS A 92 -19.15 -9.76 -29.03
C CYS A 92 -20.40 -10.65 -29.05
N LEU A 93 -21.57 -10.07 -29.36
CA LEU A 93 -22.83 -10.81 -29.52
C LEU A 93 -22.79 -11.79 -30.71
N PHE A 94 -22.27 -11.35 -31.85
CA PHE A 94 -22.09 -12.22 -33.03
C PHE A 94 -21.20 -13.43 -32.74
N MET A 95 -20.17 -13.23 -31.90
CA MET A 95 -19.24 -14.26 -31.44
C MET A 95 -19.72 -15.04 -30.22
N HIS A 96 -20.92 -14.74 -29.70
CA HIS A 96 -21.53 -15.36 -28.52
C HIS A 96 -20.63 -15.30 -27.27
N LEU A 97 -19.97 -14.17 -27.05
CA LEU A 97 -19.24 -13.92 -25.80
C LEU A 97 -20.20 -13.69 -24.63
N ASP A 98 -19.74 -13.92 -23.41
CA ASP A 98 -20.54 -13.64 -22.22
C ASP A 98 -20.51 -12.15 -21.82
N LEU A 99 -21.35 -11.78 -20.85
CA LEU A 99 -21.49 -10.40 -20.39
C LEU A 99 -20.15 -9.78 -19.97
N TYR A 100 -19.36 -10.50 -19.19
CA TYR A 100 -18.12 -9.98 -18.58
C TYR A 100 -17.03 -9.77 -19.61
N ARG A 101 -16.85 -10.71 -20.55
CA ARG A 101 -15.93 -10.53 -21.68
C ARG A 101 -16.38 -9.41 -22.61
N THR A 102 -17.68 -9.33 -22.87
CA THR A 102 -18.27 -8.25 -23.67
C THR A 102 -18.01 -6.89 -23.03
N LEU A 103 -18.27 -6.77 -21.72
CA LEU A 103 -18.06 -5.54 -20.98
C LEU A 103 -16.57 -5.18 -20.87
N ALA A 104 -15.68 -6.15 -20.67
CA ALA A 104 -14.23 -5.91 -20.67
C ALA A 104 -13.76 -5.30 -22.00
N LEU A 105 -14.24 -5.81 -23.13
CA LEU A 105 -13.89 -5.30 -24.46
C LEU A 105 -14.49 -3.92 -24.75
N ILE A 106 -15.73 -3.69 -24.34
CA ILE A 106 -16.38 -2.37 -24.45
C ILE A 106 -15.62 -1.34 -23.63
N LEU A 107 -15.32 -1.65 -22.37
CA LEU A 107 -14.55 -0.76 -21.49
C LEU A 107 -13.14 -0.54 -22.03
N LYS A 108 -12.50 -1.57 -22.63
CA LYS A 108 -11.20 -1.43 -23.28
C LYS A 108 -11.26 -0.51 -24.50
N ALA A 109 -12.30 -0.61 -25.32
CA ALA A 109 -12.50 0.27 -26.47
C ALA A 109 -12.72 1.73 -26.06
N GLU A 110 -13.54 1.96 -25.03
CA GLU A 110 -13.74 3.30 -24.47
C GLU A 110 -12.46 3.83 -23.82
N TRP A 111 -11.74 2.97 -23.08
CA TRP A 111 -10.46 3.31 -22.45
C TRP A 111 -9.39 3.70 -23.46
N GLU A 112 -9.17 2.90 -24.52
CA GLU A 112 -8.15 3.20 -25.53
C GLU A 112 -8.40 4.55 -26.20
N ARG A 113 -9.66 4.82 -26.55
CA ARG A 113 -10.06 6.09 -27.13
C ARG A 113 -9.85 7.22 -26.13
N PHE A 114 -10.38 7.10 -24.91
CA PHE A 114 -10.25 8.12 -23.87
C PHE A 114 -8.78 8.42 -23.56
N PHE A 115 -7.99 7.38 -23.33
CA PHE A 115 -6.59 7.51 -22.96
C PHE A 115 -5.78 8.14 -24.09
N ALA A 116 -5.93 7.68 -25.32
CA ALA A 116 -5.14 8.20 -26.43
C ALA A 116 -5.64 9.58 -26.90
N HIS A 117 -6.94 9.72 -27.18
CA HIS A 117 -7.50 10.93 -27.78
C HIS A 117 -7.82 12.02 -26.76
N ASP A 118 -8.49 11.68 -25.66
CA ASP A 118 -9.02 12.69 -24.72
C ASP A 118 -7.97 13.11 -23.69
N MET A 119 -7.06 12.21 -23.29
CA MET A 119 -6.01 12.48 -22.30
C MET A 119 -4.64 12.82 -22.90
N ASN A 120 -4.29 12.22 -24.04
CA ASN A 120 -2.97 12.38 -24.67
C ASN A 120 -3.02 13.08 -26.03
N ASP A 121 -4.16 13.69 -26.40
CA ASP A 121 -4.38 14.46 -27.64
C ASP A 121 -3.97 13.73 -28.93
N TRP A 122 -3.97 12.39 -28.93
CA TRP A 122 -3.58 11.59 -30.09
C TRP A 122 -4.60 11.73 -31.21
N LYS A 123 -4.11 11.90 -32.45
CA LYS A 123 -4.92 12.00 -33.65
C LYS A 123 -4.32 11.14 -34.75
N ALA A 124 -5.18 10.47 -35.52
CA ALA A 124 -4.72 9.68 -36.65
C ALA A 124 -3.93 10.52 -37.67
N ASN A 125 -2.82 9.97 -38.16
CA ASN A 125 -1.88 10.56 -39.13
C ASN A 125 -1.14 11.81 -38.63
N ASN A 126 -0.94 11.95 -37.31
CA ASN A 126 -0.16 13.04 -36.71
C ASN A 126 1.34 12.71 -36.53
N GLY A 127 1.82 11.56 -37.00
CA GLY A 127 3.20 11.10 -36.83
C GLY A 127 3.49 10.32 -35.54
N ALA A 128 2.53 10.19 -34.62
CA ALA A 128 2.68 9.46 -33.37
C ALA A 128 2.03 8.07 -33.43
N ASN A 129 2.74 7.05 -32.95
CA ASN A 129 2.29 5.67 -32.90
C ASN A 129 1.39 5.42 -31.68
N LEU A 130 0.17 4.92 -31.88
CA LEU A 130 -0.76 4.62 -30.78
C LEU A 130 -0.18 3.60 -29.78
N THR A 131 0.62 2.65 -30.25
CA THR A 131 1.30 1.69 -29.38
C THR A 131 2.21 2.39 -28.36
N ASP A 132 2.94 3.41 -28.80
CA ASP A 132 3.88 4.12 -27.91
C ASP A 132 3.12 4.92 -26.85
N ILE A 133 1.91 5.40 -27.15
CA ILE A 133 1.06 6.08 -26.17
C ILE A 133 0.51 5.08 -25.15
N LEU A 134 -0.04 3.96 -25.60
CA LEU A 134 -0.67 2.97 -24.71
C LEU A 134 0.35 2.26 -23.80
N PHE A 135 1.59 2.04 -24.28
CA PHE A 135 2.63 1.31 -23.54
C PHE A 135 3.74 2.20 -22.96
N GLY A 136 3.95 3.39 -23.50
CA GLY A 136 4.97 4.35 -23.06
C GLY A 136 4.47 5.31 -21.98
N ALA A 137 3.18 5.26 -21.63
CA ALA A 137 2.62 6.05 -20.55
C ALA A 137 3.31 5.78 -19.22
N ASP A 138 3.76 6.85 -18.57
CA ASP A 138 4.26 6.75 -17.22
C ASP A 138 3.10 6.37 -16.26
N PRO A 139 3.40 5.72 -15.12
CA PRO A 139 2.39 5.29 -14.17
C PRO A 139 1.51 6.41 -13.57
N HIS A 140 1.97 7.67 -13.59
CA HIS A 140 1.23 8.84 -13.08
C HIS A 140 0.14 9.24 -14.06
N SER A 141 0.50 9.44 -15.33
CA SER A 141 -0.44 9.74 -16.41
C SER A 141 -1.52 8.66 -16.50
N LEU A 142 -1.11 7.39 -16.40
CA LEU A 142 -2.04 6.26 -16.36
C LEU A 142 -3.00 6.32 -15.17
N ARG A 143 -2.53 6.72 -13.99
CA ARG A 143 -3.38 6.83 -12.79
C ARG A 143 -4.35 8.00 -12.89
N GLY A 144 -3.88 9.16 -13.33
CA GLY A 144 -4.72 10.34 -13.55
C GLY A 144 -5.83 10.04 -14.56
N ALA A 145 -5.48 9.39 -15.66
CA ALA A 145 -6.45 8.95 -16.65
C ALA A 145 -7.44 7.92 -16.09
N LEU A 146 -7.00 6.92 -15.31
CA LEU A 146 -7.90 5.96 -14.66
C LEU A 146 -8.88 6.63 -13.68
N ALA A 147 -8.45 7.70 -13.00
CA ALA A 147 -9.32 8.47 -12.11
C ALA A 147 -10.36 9.31 -12.87
N GLY A 148 -10.02 9.80 -14.06
CA GLY A 148 -10.93 10.56 -14.93
C GLY A 148 -11.79 9.69 -15.86
N PHE A 149 -11.52 8.39 -15.94
CA PHE A 149 -12.26 7.48 -16.81
C PHE A 149 -13.57 7.03 -16.13
N GLU A 150 -14.65 7.75 -16.45
CA GLU A 150 -16.00 7.51 -15.92
C GLU A 150 -16.96 7.07 -17.04
N PRO A 151 -16.89 5.80 -17.49
CA PRO A 151 -17.83 5.27 -18.46
C PRO A 151 -19.25 5.21 -17.86
N GLN A 152 -20.23 5.59 -18.66
CA GLN A 152 -21.62 5.72 -18.22
C GLN A 152 -22.32 4.36 -18.18
N GLY A 153 -22.35 3.68 -17.03
CA GLY A 153 -22.90 2.33 -16.90
C GLY A 153 -24.37 2.22 -17.31
N ASP A 154 -25.20 3.22 -17.03
CA ASP A 154 -26.61 3.25 -17.48
C ASP A 154 -26.74 3.24 -19.02
N ARG A 155 -25.87 3.98 -19.70
CA ARG A 155 -25.82 4.03 -21.18
C ARG A 155 -25.36 2.69 -21.75
N LEU A 156 -24.32 2.09 -21.15
CA LEU A 156 -23.80 0.79 -21.54
C LEU A 156 -24.85 -0.31 -21.35
N LEU A 157 -25.59 -0.28 -20.23
CA LEU A 157 -26.67 -1.23 -19.97
C LEU A 157 -27.81 -1.06 -20.97
N ALA A 158 -28.22 0.18 -21.28
CA ALA A 158 -29.25 0.45 -22.26
C ALA A 158 -28.87 -0.07 -23.66
N LEU A 159 -27.62 0.19 -24.08
CA LEU A 159 -27.08 -0.32 -25.34
C LEU A 159 -27.11 -1.86 -25.38
N LEU A 160 -26.63 -2.53 -24.35
CA LEU A 160 -26.63 -4.00 -24.31
C LEU A 160 -28.04 -4.58 -24.29
N LYS A 161 -28.98 -3.97 -23.55
CA LYS A 161 -30.39 -4.37 -23.56
C LYS A 161 -30.99 -4.29 -24.96
N GLU A 162 -30.78 -3.17 -25.63
CA GLU A 162 -31.25 -2.94 -26.99
C GLU A 162 -30.68 -3.98 -27.96
N LEU A 163 -29.36 -4.14 -28.00
CA LEU A 163 -28.71 -5.08 -28.92
C LEU A 163 -29.11 -6.54 -28.67
N VAL A 164 -29.18 -6.96 -27.40
CA VAL A 164 -29.64 -8.32 -27.05
C VAL A 164 -31.08 -8.51 -27.50
N SER A 165 -31.98 -7.57 -27.21
CA SER A 165 -33.39 -7.67 -27.63
C SER A 165 -33.58 -7.77 -29.15
N ARG A 166 -32.68 -7.16 -29.92
CA ARG A 166 -32.72 -7.17 -31.39
C ARG A 166 -32.12 -8.45 -31.98
N HIS A 167 -30.98 -8.89 -31.47
CA HIS A 167 -30.13 -9.86 -32.17
C HIS A 167 -30.03 -11.24 -31.50
N THR A 168 -30.56 -11.43 -30.29
CA THR A 168 -30.66 -12.78 -29.70
C THR A 168 -32.02 -13.41 -30.03
N PRO A 169 -32.06 -14.59 -30.66
CA PRO A 169 -33.32 -15.23 -31.03
C PRO A 169 -34.09 -15.70 -29.79
N PHE A 170 -35.42 -15.49 -29.78
CA PHE A 170 -36.34 -16.01 -28.74
C PHE A 170 -36.19 -17.54 -28.47
N SER A 171 -35.64 -18.31 -29.42
CA SER A 171 -35.51 -19.76 -29.34
C SER A 171 -34.42 -20.29 -28.40
N THR A 172 -33.42 -19.49 -28.01
CA THR A 172 -32.37 -19.94 -27.05
C THR A 172 -32.81 -19.85 -25.60
N GLN A 173 -33.98 -19.25 -25.30
CA GLN A 173 -34.54 -19.24 -23.95
C GLN A 173 -35.09 -20.61 -23.51
N SER A 174 -35.40 -21.52 -24.44
CA SER A 174 -36.19 -22.73 -24.11
C SER A 174 -35.48 -24.08 -24.28
N ALA A 175 -34.29 -24.15 -24.90
CA ALA A 175 -33.68 -25.45 -25.21
C ALA A 175 -32.60 -25.94 -24.23
N ASN A 176 -31.97 -25.06 -23.44
CA ASN A 176 -30.86 -25.42 -22.53
C ASN A 176 -30.88 -24.66 -21.18
N GLY A 177 -32.05 -24.25 -20.68
CA GLY A 177 -32.14 -23.55 -19.37
C GLY A 177 -31.22 -22.32 -19.25
N GLY A 178 -30.97 -21.63 -20.37
CA GLY A 178 -29.89 -20.66 -20.51
C GLY A 178 -30.10 -19.41 -19.66
N ILE A 179 -29.08 -19.05 -18.89
CA ILE A 179 -29.00 -17.78 -18.16
C ILE A 179 -29.13 -16.64 -19.19
N PRO A 180 -30.02 -15.64 -18.98
CA PRO A 180 -30.13 -14.48 -19.85
C PRO A 180 -28.76 -13.79 -20.04
N PHE A 181 -28.46 -13.21 -21.21
CA PHE A 181 -27.16 -12.56 -21.46
C PHE A 181 -26.79 -11.52 -20.40
N LEU A 182 -27.77 -10.72 -19.95
CA LEU A 182 -27.57 -9.71 -18.91
C LEU A 182 -27.57 -10.29 -17.50
N GLU A 183 -27.70 -11.62 -17.36
CA GLU A 183 -27.71 -12.41 -16.14
C GLU A 183 -28.73 -11.97 -15.06
N GLY A 184 -29.56 -10.95 -15.31
CA GLY A 184 -30.50 -10.37 -14.34
C GLY A 184 -30.05 -9.02 -13.77
N HIS A 185 -28.97 -8.44 -14.27
CA HIS A 185 -28.44 -7.15 -13.80
C HIS A 185 -29.48 -6.01 -13.94
N THR A 186 -29.73 -5.35 -12.82
CA THR A 186 -30.43 -4.06 -12.71
C THR A 186 -29.47 -2.89 -13.04
N PRO A 187 -29.97 -1.66 -13.30
CA PRO A 187 -29.11 -0.49 -13.47
C PRO A 187 -28.07 -0.33 -12.35
N SER A 188 -28.48 -0.47 -11.10
CA SER A 188 -27.59 -0.34 -9.94
C SER A 188 -26.52 -1.43 -9.85
N THR A 189 -26.90 -2.69 -10.08
CA THR A 189 -25.94 -3.81 -10.02
C THR A 189 -24.99 -3.83 -11.21
N PHE A 190 -25.43 -3.32 -12.38
CA PHE A 190 -24.59 -3.17 -13.55
C PHE A 190 -23.57 -2.02 -13.40
N GLU A 191 -24.00 -0.88 -12.90
CA GLU A 191 -23.12 0.25 -12.57
C GLU A 191 -22.02 -0.18 -11.57
N PHE A 192 -22.38 -1.01 -10.60
CA PHE A 192 -21.41 -1.58 -9.66
C PHE A 192 -20.40 -2.51 -10.35
N LEU A 193 -20.86 -3.39 -11.24
CA LEU A 193 -20.00 -4.25 -12.05
C LEU A 193 -19.00 -3.43 -12.87
N VAL A 194 -19.45 -2.35 -13.52
CA VAL A 194 -18.59 -1.44 -14.29
C VAL A 194 -17.49 -0.85 -13.40
N LYS A 195 -17.85 -0.33 -12.22
CA LYS A 195 -16.88 0.24 -11.27
C LYS A 195 -15.86 -0.79 -10.79
N GLU A 196 -16.30 -2.01 -10.45
CA GLU A 196 -15.41 -3.07 -10.03
C GLU A 196 -14.43 -3.47 -11.15
N MET A 197 -14.90 -3.51 -12.40
CA MET A 197 -14.07 -3.77 -13.59
C MET A 197 -13.01 -2.69 -13.85
N ILE A 198 -13.32 -1.42 -13.57
CA ILE A 198 -12.39 -0.30 -13.72
C ILE A 198 -11.36 -0.31 -12.58
N MET A 199 -11.83 -0.42 -11.33
CA MET A 199 -10.96 -0.44 -10.14
C MET A 199 -9.97 -1.60 -10.19
N GLY A 200 -10.42 -2.79 -10.58
CA GLY A 200 -9.57 -3.98 -10.75
C GLY A 200 -8.79 -4.02 -12.05
N ARG A 201 -8.97 -3.02 -12.94
CA ARG A 201 -8.35 -2.97 -14.28
C ARG A 201 -8.60 -4.22 -15.10
N TYR A 202 -9.76 -4.85 -14.92
CA TYR A 202 -10.08 -6.10 -15.60
C TYR A 202 -10.19 -5.93 -17.13
N HIS A 203 -10.47 -4.69 -17.56
CA HIS A 203 -10.42 -4.27 -18.96
C HIS A 203 -8.99 -4.14 -19.52
N PHE A 204 -7.91 -4.38 -18.77
CA PHE A 204 -6.53 -4.40 -19.30
C PHE A 204 -6.08 -5.80 -19.71
N TYR A 205 -6.66 -6.83 -19.11
CA TYR A 205 -6.29 -8.22 -19.39
C TYR A 205 -6.87 -8.69 -20.74
N ALA A 206 -6.28 -9.76 -21.27
CA ALA A 206 -6.80 -10.44 -22.44
C ALA A 206 -8.11 -11.16 -22.11
N THR A 207 -8.99 -11.34 -23.09
CA THR A 207 -10.32 -11.95 -22.89
C THR A 207 -10.28 -13.42 -22.46
N GLU A 208 -9.17 -14.11 -22.76
CA GLU A 208 -8.90 -15.50 -22.38
C GLU A 208 -7.97 -15.62 -21.15
N SER A 209 -7.65 -14.52 -20.47
CA SER A 209 -6.73 -14.54 -19.34
C SER A 209 -7.33 -15.21 -18.09
N ALA A 210 -6.45 -15.75 -17.24
CA ALA A 210 -6.85 -16.38 -15.98
C ALA A 210 -7.46 -15.37 -14.99
N GLU A 211 -6.97 -14.13 -15.00
CA GLU A 211 -7.44 -13.03 -14.15
C GLU A 211 -8.89 -12.67 -14.48
N LEU A 212 -9.21 -12.49 -15.77
CA LEU A 212 -10.58 -12.20 -16.18
C LEU A 212 -11.51 -13.39 -15.91
N ALA A 213 -11.06 -14.62 -16.16
CA ALA A 213 -11.83 -15.82 -15.85
C ALA A 213 -12.13 -15.97 -14.35
N HIS A 214 -11.13 -15.71 -13.49
CA HIS A 214 -11.29 -15.74 -12.04
C HIS A 214 -12.26 -14.67 -11.55
N PHE A 215 -12.12 -13.45 -12.05
CA PHE A 215 -13.05 -12.35 -11.77
C PHE A 215 -14.48 -12.69 -12.17
N THR A 216 -14.69 -13.18 -13.40
CA THR A 216 -16.02 -13.59 -13.86
C THR A 216 -16.64 -14.66 -12.96
N ALA A 217 -15.86 -15.66 -12.56
CA ALA A 217 -16.35 -16.70 -11.64
C ALA A 217 -16.71 -16.12 -10.26
N HIS A 218 -15.88 -15.21 -9.73
CA HIS A 218 -16.12 -14.53 -8.45
C HIS A 218 -17.39 -13.67 -8.49
N VAL A 219 -17.50 -12.79 -9.49
CA VAL A 219 -18.64 -11.87 -9.58
C VAL A 219 -19.92 -12.60 -9.90
N ARG A 220 -19.92 -13.65 -10.73
CA ARG A 220 -21.11 -14.49 -10.92
C ARG A 220 -21.58 -15.14 -9.62
N LYS A 221 -20.64 -15.64 -8.81
CA LYS A 221 -20.96 -16.21 -7.50
C LYS A 221 -21.51 -15.14 -6.55
N GLU A 222 -20.96 -13.93 -6.55
CA GLU A 222 -21.46 -12.81 -5.76
C GLU A 222 -22.84 -12.33 -6.24
N PHE A 223 -23.03 -12.23 -7.55
CA PHE A 223 -24.26 -11.79 -8.18
C PHE A 223 -25.40 -12.78 -7.95
N ALA A 224 -25.15 -14.09 -8.06
CA ALA A 224 -26.13 -15.13 -7.71
C ALA A 224 -26.66 -14.95 -6.27
N LEU A 225 -25.76 -14.62 -5.33
CA LEU A 225 -26.14 -14.34 -3.93
C LEU A 225 -26.87 -13.01 -3.76
N LEU A 226 -26.58 -12.01 -4.60
CA LEU A 226 -27.28 -10.72 -4.60
C LEU A 226 -28.70 -10.85 -5.15
N VAL A 227 -28.92 -11.64 -6.21
CA VAL A 227 -30.25 -11.88 -6.80
C VAL A 227 -31.19 -12.63 -5.86
N GLU A 228 -30.66 -13.50 -4.99
CA GLU A 228 -31.43 -14.16 -3.93
C GLU A 228 -31.82 -13.23 -2.76
N GLY A 229 -31.14 -12.07 -2.65
CA GLY A 229 -31.38 -11.08 -1.61
C GLY A 229 -32.54 -10.14 -1.91
N THR A 230 -33.21 -9.63 -0.87
CA THR A 230 -34.20 -8.56 -1.04
C THR A 230 -33.54 -7.27 -1.54
N GLY A 231 -34.26 -6.40 -2.24
CA GLY A 231 -33.73 -5.11 -2.70
C GLY A 231 -33.12 -4.26 -1.58
N GLU A 232 -33.65 -4.38 -0.35
CA GLU A 232 -33.08 -3.74 0.83
C GLU A 232 -31.75 -4.38 1.26
N GLN A 233 -31.62 -5.71 1.21
CA GLN A 233 -30.35 -6.38 1.51
C GLN A 233 -29.25 -6.02 0.49
N GLN A 234 -29.60 -5.90 -0.79
CA GLN A 234 -28.66 -5.44 -1.84
C GLN A 234 -28.19 -4.01 -1.59
N ARG A 235 -29.11 -3.10 -1.21
CA ARG A 235 -28.80 -1.72 -0.87
C ARG A 235 -27.88 -1.62 0.35
N VAL A 236 -28.21 -2.33 1.42
CA VAL A 236 -27.40 -2.37 2.66
C VAL A 236 -26.02 -2.96 2.37
N PHE A 237 -25.93 -4.03 1.57
CA PHE A 237 -24.64 -4.62 1.21
C PHE A 237 -23.76 -3.63 0.46
N SER A 238 -24.32 -2.90 -0.49
CA SER A 238 -23.59 -1.88 -1.26
C SER A 238 -23.07 -0.77 -0.35
N LEU A 239 -23.88 -0.31 0.61
CA LEU A 239 -23.49 0.71 1.58
C LEU A 239 -22.38 0.21 2.51
N GLU A 240 -22.50 -1.00 3.05
CA GLU A 240 -21.49 -1.57 3.94
C GLU A 240 -20.18 -1.86 3.20
N LYS A 241 -20.23 -2.30 1.94
CA LYS A 241 -19.06 -2.48 1.08
C LYS A 241 -18.37 -1.15 0.76
N ALA A 242 -19.14 -0.10 0.45
CA ALA A 242 -18.58 1.24 0.23
C ALA A 242 -17.93 1.81 1.51
N ARG A 243 -18.58 1.63 2.67
CA ARG A 243 -18.01 2.00 3.98
C ARG A 243 -16.72 1.24 4.24
N TRP A 244 -16.69 -0.06 3.98
CA TRP A 244 -15.51 -0.91 4.14
C TRP A 244 -14.33 -0.41 3.29
N VAL A 245 -14.57 -0.08 2.02
CA VAL A 245 -13.53 0.49 1.15
C VAL A 245 -13.04 1.84 1.69
N ALA A 246 -13.94 2.72 2.12
CA ALA A 246 -13.60 4.03 2.65
C ALA A 246 -12.77 3.95 3.94
N LEU A 247 -13.20 3.14 4.91
CA LEU A 247 -12.49 2.94 6.17
C LEU A 247 -11.08 2.37 5.95
N ARG A 248 -10.93 1.41 5.02
CA ARG A 248 -9.61 0.89 4.66
C ARG A 248 -8.68 1.96 4.11
N GLN A 249 -9.22 2.82 3.24
CA GLN A 249 -8.42 3.91 2.68
C GLN A 249 -8.02 4.93 3.74
N GLU A 250 -8.94 5.30 4.64
CA GLU A 250 -8.65 6.16 5.80
C GLU A 250 -7.56 5.56 6.69
N LEU A 251 -7.65 4.27 7.01
CA LEU A 251 -6.64 3.59 7.82
C LEU A 251 -5.25 3.58 7.15
N GLU A 252 -5.20 3.31 5.84
CA GLU A 252 -3.96 3.37 5.06
C GLU A 252 -3.34 4.79 5.03
N ASP A 253 -4.17 5.83 4.99
CA ASP A 253 -3.73 7.22 5.07
C ASP A 253 -3.16 7.56 6.46
N ILE A 254 -3.83 7.14 7.54
CA ILE A 254 -3.36 7.38 8.91
C ILE A 254 -2.03 6.65 9.17
N TYR A 255 -1.88 5.41 8.72
CA TYR A 255 -0.60 4.70 8.84
C TYR A 255 0.55 5.41 8.13
N LEU A 256 0.30 6.02 6.98
CA LEU A 256 1.31 6.83 6.30
C LEU A 256 1.65 8.08 7.11
N LEU A 257 0.64 8.76 7.67
CA LEU A 257 0.85 9.94 8.52
C LEU A 257 1.67 9.63 9.77
N ILE A 258 1.44 8.48 10.42
CA ILE A 258 2.22 8.02 11.57
C ILE A 258 3.70 7.91 11.21
N GLU A 259 4.03 7.27 10.09
CA GLU A 259 5.43 7.09 9.70
C GLU A 259 6.10 8.40 9.26
N ASN A 260 5.35 9.29 8.62
CA ASN A 260 5.83 10.63 8.32
C ASN A 260 6.07 11.44 9.60
N GLN A 261 5.22 11.28 10.63
CA GLN A 261 5.43 11.93 11.92
C GLN A 261 6.65 11.36 12.66
N ARG A 262 6.88 10.03 12.60
CA ARG A 262 8.11 9.42 13.12
C ARG A 262 9.36 9.98 12.44
N LEU A 263 9.33 10.14 11.11
CA LEU A 263 10.40 10.79 10.35
C LEU A 263 10.65 12.22 10.83
N LYS A 264 9.60 13.04 10.96
CA LYS A 264 9.71 14.42 11.47
C LYS A 264 10.28 14.49 12.87
N ASN A 265 9.84 13.63 13.78
CA ASN A 265 10.39 13.58 15.14
C ASN A 265 11.88 13.19 15.12
N ALA A 266 12.27 12.25 14.25
CA ALA A 266 13.68 11.89 14.07
C ALA A 266 14.52 13.03 13.47
N HIS A 267 13.97 13.84 12.56
CA HIS A 267 14.63 15.06 12.07
C HIS A 267 14.83 16.08 13.19
N THR A 268 13.81 16.36 14.00
CA THR A 268 13.93 17.24 15.18
C THR A 268 15.00 16.74 16.14
N GLN A 269 15.03 15.44 16.42
CA GLN A 269 16.05 14.84 17.28
C GLN A 269 17.46 15.00 16.68
N ARG A 270 17.63 14.81 15.37
CA ARG A 270 18.91 15.00 14.69
C ARG A 270 19.40 16.45 14.81
N GLU A 271 18.54 17.42 14.54
CA GLU A 271 18.87 18.84 14.64
C GLU A 271 19.23 19.24 16.06
N TRP A 272 18.51 18.69 17.04
CA TRP A 272 18.84 18.83 18.45
C TRP A 272 20.25 18.31 18.76
N LEU A 273 20.61 17.12 18.30
CA LEU A 273 21.94 16.55 18.53
C LEU A 273 23.06 17.38 17.86
N ILE A 274 22.79 17.98 16.69
CA ILE A 274 23.74 18.90 16.04
C ILE A 274 23.95 20.15 16.89
N ALA A 275 22.88 20.72 17.44
CA ALA A 275 22.93 21.98 18.18
C ALA A 275 23.44 21.81 19.62
N PHE A 276 23.05 20.74 20.31
CA PHE A 276 23.21 20.56 21.76
C PHE A 276 23.84 19.23 22.19
N GLY A 277 24.11 18.31 21.25
CA GLY A 277 24.51 16.94 21.59
C GLY A 277 25.79 16.86 22.44
N LYS A 278 26.76 17.75 22.21
CA LYS A 278 27.99 17.82 23.02
C LYS A 278 27.70 18.15 24.49
N GLU A 279 26.91 19.18 24.73
CA GLU A 279 26.48 19.60 26.06
C GLU A 279 25.59 18.55 26.72
N GLN A 280 24.68 17.92 25.97
CA GLN A 280 23.80 16.85 26.46
C GLN A 280 24.59 15.61 26.88
N ILE A 281 25.57 15.16 26.08
CA ILE A 281 26.44 14.03 26.43
C ILE A 281 27.16 14.31 27.75
N ALA A 282 27.76 15.50 27.90
CA ALA A 282 28.48 15.86 29.11
C ALA A 282 27.57 15.89 30.35
N TYR A 283 26.32 16.31 30.17
CA TYR A 283 25.31 16.30 31.23
C TYR A 283 24.89 14.88 31.61
N VAL A 284 24.58 14.02 30.63
CA VAL A 284 24.19 12.61 30.87
C VAL A 284 25.34 11.82 31.52
N GLU A 285 26.58 12.02 31.08
CA GLU A 285 27.78 11.45 31.72
C GLU A 285 27.87 11.84 33.21
N ALA A 286 27.75 13.13 33.51
CA ALA A 286 27.79 13.61 34.89
C ALA A 286 26.60 13.11 35.72
N PHE A 287 25.43 12.91 35.10
CA PHE A 287 24.27 12.35 35.78
C PHE A 287 24.47 10.87 36.15
N LEU A 288 24.96 10.05 35.21
CA LEU A 288 25.26 8.64 35.46
C LEU A 288 26.36 8.47 36.52
N ASP A 289 27.43 9.27 36.43
CA ASP A 289 28.51 9.28 37.44
C ASP A 289 28.01 9.67 38.83
N HIS A 290 27.08 10.63 38.88
CA HIS A 290 26.41 11.04 40.12
C HIS A 290 25.58 9.90 40.70
N ALA A 291 24.71 9.29 39.90
CA ALA A 291 23.87 8.16 40.33
C ALA A 291 24.72 6.99 40.83
N ARG A 292 25.82 6.68 40.14
CA ARG A 292 26.81 5.67 40.57
C ARG A 292 27.44 6.03 41.90
N SER A 293 27.88 7.27 42.07
CA SER A 293 28.52 7.74 43.31
C SER A 293 27.55 7.73 44.51
N ASP A 294 26.29 8.08 44.28
CA ASP A 294 25.24 8.05 45.30
C ASP A 294 24.90 6.61 45.71
N LYS A 295 24.71 5.71 44.74
CA LYS A 295 24.53 4.27 45.01
C LYS A 295 25.69 3.69 45.81
N ARG A 296 26.95 3.98 45.43
CA ARG A 296 28.14 3.54 46.18
C ARG A 296 28.10 3.99 47.65
N LEU A 297 27.75 5.25 47.90
CA LEU A 297 27.64 5.79 49.25
C LEU A 297 26.53 5.10 50.04
N ASN A 298 25.35 4.90 49.43
CA ASN A 298 24.21 4.26 50.07
C ASN A 298 24.48 2.77 50.38
N LEU A 299 25.12 2.04 49.47
CA LEU A 299 25.55 0.66 49.71
C LEU A 299 26.58 0.56 50.85
N LYS A 300 27.55 1.49 50.91
CA LYS A 300 28.53 1.54 52.01
C LYS A 300 27.89 1.90 53.36
N ARG A 301 26.88 2.77 53.37
CA ARG A 301 26.12 3.10 54.59
C ARG A 301 25.28 1.92 55.07
N ALA A 302 24.61 1.24 54.15
CA ALA A 302 23.81 0.05 54.46
C ALA A 302 24.68 -1.14 54.90
N ASN A 303 25.90 -1.26 54.35
CA ASN A 303 26.83 -2.34 54.63
C ASN A 303 28.22 -1.79 55.03
N PRO A 304 28.42 -1.37 56.29
CA PRO A 304 29.68 -0.78 56.73
C PRO A 304 30.90 -1.70 56.52
N GLY A 305 30.72 -3.02 56.56
CA GLY A 305 31.80 -3.99 56.36
C GLY A 305 32.28 -4.15 54.92
N TRP A 306 31.52 -3.69 53.92
CA TRP A 306 31.86 -3.92 52.51
C TRP A 306 33.07 -3.10 52.07
N THR A 307 33.97 -3.75 51.35
CA THR A 307 35.08 -3.09 50.67
C THR A 307 34.56 -2.40 49.40
N LEU A 308 35.41 -1.55 48.81
CA LEU A 308 35.05 -0.90 47.54
C LEU A 308 34.85 -1.96 46.43
N GLN A 309 35.59 -3.06 46.48
CA GLN A 309 35.49 -4.17 45.53
C GLN A 309 34.14 -4.90 45.63
N ASP A 310 33.63 -5.13 46.85
CA ASP A 310 32.31 -5.75 47.07
C ASP A 310 31.17 -4.86 46.53
N ILE A 311 31.33 -3.54 46.62
CA ILE A 311 30.38 -2.56 46.09
C ILE A 311 30.42 -2.54 44.55
N GLU A 312 31.60 -2.54 43.93
CA GLU A 312 31.69 -2.56 42.45
C GLU A 312 31.10 -3.84 41.86
N GLN A 313 31.38 -5.00 42.44
CA GLN A 313 30.87 -6.28 41.95
C GLN A 313 29.33 -6.33 41.95
N ARG A 314 28.68 -5.60 42.88
CA ARG A 314 27.22 -5.49 42.94
C ARG A 314 26.64 -4.50 41.91
N LEU A 315 27.44 -3.54 41.45
CA LEU A 315 27.01 -2.50 40.51
C LEU A 315 27.21 -2.90 39.04
N GLU A 316 28.15 -3.83 38.75
CA GLU A 316 28.46 -4.28 37.39
C GLU A 316 27.25 -4.86 36.62
N GLU A 317 26.27 -5.45 37.31
CA GLU A 317 25.06 -6.01 36.68
C GLU A 317 23.97 -4.97 36.37
N GLU A 318 23.96 -3.83 37.07
CA GLU A 318 22.90 -2.79 36.96
C GLU A 318 23.30 -1.61 36.04
N GLU A 319 24.59 -1.42 35.74
CA GLU A 319 25.10 -0.24 35.01
C GLU A 319 25.12 -0.40 33.48
N MET A 320 24.84 -1.61 32.97
CA MET A 320 24.95 -1.92 31.55
C MET A 320 23.99 -1.10 30.67
N GLU A 321 22.77 -0.86 31.14
CA GLU A 321 21.74 -0.15 30.35
C GLU A 321 22.07 1.32 30.14
N GLY A 322 22.42 2.05 31.21
CA GLY A 322 22.79 3.47 31.10
C GLY A 322 24.08 3.71 30.30
N GLN A 323 25.05 2.78 30.36
CA GLN A 323 26.25 2.87 29.53
C GLN A 323 25.97 2.58 28.04
N LEU A 324 25.02 1.68 27.76
CA LEU A 324 24.58 1.40 26.39
C LEU A 324 23.86 2.62 25.79
N GLU A 325 22.96 3.26 26.54
CA GLU A 325 22.27 4.48 26.12
C GLU A 325 23.23 5.64 25.86
N LEU A 326 24.19 5.87 26.76
CA LEU A 326 25.21 6.90 26.56
C LEU A 326 26.07 6.61 25.32
N SER A 327 26.42 5.35 25.08
CA SER A 327 27.19 4.96 23.90
C SER A 327 26.40 5.17 22.61
N ARG A 328 25.09 4.90 22.61
CA ARG A 328 24.19 5.23 21.51
C ARG A 328 24.14 6.75 21.28
N LEU A 329 23.89 7.54 22.32
CA LEU A 329 23.84 9.00 22.24
C LEU A 329 25.14 9.60 21.66
N ARG A 330 26.31 9.09 22.08
CA ARG A 330 27.61 9.50 21.52
C ARG A 330 27.73 9.18 20.04
N THR A 331 27.29 7.97 19.64
CA THR A 331 27.30 7.54 18.24
C THR A 331 26.38 8.41 17.39
N ASP A 332 25.15 8.64 17.85
CA ASP A 332 24.16 9.43 17.14
C ASP A 332 24.58 10.90 17.01
N THR A 333 25.14 11.48 18.08
CA THR A 333 25.69 12.85 18.05
C THR A 333 26.86 13.00 17.09
N ALA A 334 27.73 11.99 17.02
CA ALA A 334 28.86 12.01 16.08
C ALA A 334 28.39 11.87 14.63
N LEU A 335 27.36 11.07 14.36
CA LEU A 335 26.81 10.86 13.02
C LEU A 335 25.95 12.02 12.54
N ALA A 336 25.16 12.66 13.41
CA ALA A 336 24.12 13.62 13.04
C ALA A 336 24.58 14.74 12.06
N PRO A 337 25.75 15.40 12.24
CA PRO A 337 26.24 16.40 11.30
C PRO A 337 26.58 15.86 9.91
N HIS A 338 26.94 14.58 9.82
CA HIS A 338 27.37 13.91 8.59
C HIS A 338 26.23 13.33 7.76
N LEU A 339 25.00 13.31 8.29
CA LEU A 339 23.82 12.82 7.56
C LEU A 339 23.25 13.83 6.55
N MET A 340 23.85 15.03 6.39
CA MET A 340 23.38 16.01 5.41
C MET A 340 23.56 15.50 3.98
N ARG A 341 22.46 15.23 3.27
CA ARG A 341 22.50 14.88 1.85
C ARG A 341 22.60 16.13 1.00
N ARG A 342 23.49 16.11 -0.01
CA ARG A 342 23.60 17.24 -0.94
C ARG A 342 22.45 17.21 -1.96
N PRO A 343 21.94 18.39 -2.37
CA PRO A 343 21.04 18.48 -3.51
C PRO A 343 21.69 17.81 -4.73
N GLY A 344 21.04 16.81 -5.33
CA GLY A 344 21.55 16.07 -6.49
C GLY A 344 22.39 14.82 -6.22
N GLU A 345 22.57 14.39 -4.96
CA GLU A 345 23.06 13.04 -4.68
C GLU A 345 21.95 12.03 -4.96
N ASP A 346 22.06 11.36 -6.11
CA ASP A 346 21.19 10.27 -6.58
C ASP A 346 21.01 9.23 -5.47
N ASN A 347 19.88 9.30 -4.76
CA ASN A 347 19.28 8.21 -4.00
C ASN A 347 17.85 8.57 -3.55
N GLY A 348 17.02 9.05 -4.47
CA GLY A 348 15.57 9.02 -4.33
C GLY A 348 14.88 10.36 -4.53
N GLY A 349 14.33 10.59 -5.73
CA GLY A 349 13.32 11.63 -5.90
C GLY A 349 13.15 12.16 -7.31
N GLU A 350 14.19 12.16 -8.14
CA GLU A 350 14.05 12.59 -9.54
C GLU A 350 13.49 11.44 -10.39
N GLY A 351 12.16 11.41 -10.51
CA GLY A 351 11.46 10.61 -11.53
C GLY A 351 10.45 9.57 -11.04
N ALA A 352 10.23 9.41 -9.74
CA ALA A 352 9.17 8.53 -9.24
C ALA A 352 7.85 9.29 -9.07
N ASP A 353 6.81 8.88 -9.79
CA ASP A 353 5.42 9.32 -9.61
C ASP A 353 5.05 9.34 -8.11
N PRO A 354 4.80 10.52 -7.50
CA PRO A 354 4.47 10.64 -6.07
C PRO A 354 3.28 9.77 -5.66
N THR A 355 2.29 9.59 -6.53
CA THR A 355 1.11 8.79 -6.22
C THR A 355 1.40 7.28 -6.30
N ARG A 356 2.24 6.84 -7.24
CA ARG A 356 2.79 5.46 -7.27
C ARG A 356 3.60 5.18 -6.03
N TYR A 357 4.49 6.09 -5.69
CA TYR A 357 5.32 6.00 -4.50
C TYR A 357 4.48 5.84 -3.23
N ILE A 358 3.48 6.71 -3.02
CA ILE A 358 2.53 6.63 -1.90
C ILE A 358 1.81 5.27 -1.86
N LYS A 359 1.36 4.75 -3.02
CA LYS A 359 0.66 3.46 -3.09
C LYS A 359 1.57 2.30 -2.70
N GLU A 360 2.83 2.33 -3.13
CA GLU A 360 3.83 1.32 -2.75
C GLU A 360 4.14 1.41 -1.25
N CYS A 361 4.30 2.61 -0.68
CA CYS A 361 4.46 2.80 0.77
C CYS A 361 3.27 2.25 1.55
N LYS A 362 2.02 2.61 1.19
CA LYS A 362 0.81 2.06 1.81
C LYS A 362 0.73 0.53 1.73
N THR A 363 1.22 -0.05 0.65
CA THR A 363 1.25 -1.52 0.49
C THR A 363 2.23 -2.17 1.46
N VAL A 364 3.42 -1.61 1.61
CA VAL A 364 4.41 -2.10 2.59
C VAL A 364 3.92 -1.88 4.02
N LEU A 365 3.33 -0.72 4.33
CA LEU A 365 2.77 -0.41 5.65
C LEU A 365 1.66 -1.39 6.06
N ARG A 366 0.79 -1.77 5.13
CA ARG A 366 -0.21 -2.80 5.39
C ARG A 366 0.43 -4.14 5.77
N LYS A 367 1.51 -4.54 5.08
CA LYS A 367 2.23 -5.77 5.41
C LYS A 367 2.85 -5.70 6.81
N ILE A 368 3.50 -4.58 7.13
CA ILE A 368 4.07 -4.30 8.47
C ILE A 368 2.97 -4.38 9.54
N ARG A 369 1.89 -3.60 9.40
CA ARG A 369 0.80 -3.53 10.40
C ARG A 369 0.08 -4.86 10.58
N ARG A 370 -0.07 -5.66 9.52
CA ARG A 370 -0.60 -7.04 9.58
C ARG A 370 0.30 -7.95 10.44
N LEU A 371 1.62 -7.88 10.28
CA LEU A 371 2.55 -8.68 11.06
C LEU A 371 2.60 -8.26 12.54
N LEU A 372 2.42 -6.96 12.80
CA LEU A 372 2.42 -6.39 14.14
C LEU A 372 1.06 -6.44 14.84
N HIS A 373 -0.01 -6.88 14.17
CA HIS A 373 -1.34 -6.89 14.76
C HIS A 373 -1.41 -7.84 15.97
N PRO A 374 -1.96 -7.41 17.12
CA PRO A 374 -2.01 -8.21 18.35
C PRO A 374 -2.57 -9.61 18.14
N ASP A 375 -3.70 -9.75 17.42
CA ASP A 375 -4.31 -11.06 17.16
C ASP A 375 -3.39 -12.00 16.38
N ARG A 376 -2.63 -11.47 15.41
CA ARG A 376 -1.71 -12.29 14.61
C ARG A 376 -0.48 -12.70 15.40
N LEU A 377 0.04 -11.80 16.22
CA LEU A 377 1.11 -12.13 17.16
C LEU A 377 0.64 -13.22 18.14
N MET A 378 -0.56 -13.09 18.72
CA MET A 378 -1.12 -14.10 19.64
C MET A 378 -1.27 -15.49 19.02
N HIS A 379 -1.57 -15.57 17.73
CA HIS A 379 -1.71 -16.83 17.01
C HIS A 379 -0.42 -17.33 16.35
N HIS A 380 0.70 -16.62 16.50
CA HIS A 380 1.98 -17.04 15.96
C HIS A 380 2.48 -18.31 16.67
N PRO A 381 2.98 -19.34 15.95
CA PRO A 381 3.37 -20.64 16.54
C PRO A 381 4.31 -20.51 17.74
N SER A 382 5.23 -19.54 17.70
CA SER A 382 6.20 -19.28 18.77
C SER A 382 5.62 -18.50 19.95
N TYR A 383 4.60 -17.67 19.73
CA TYR A 383 4.10 -16.69 20.73
C TYR A 383 3.31 -17.34 21.86
N LYS A 384 2.63 -18.47 21.57
CA LYS A 384 1.87 -19.24 22.55
C LYS A 384 2.74 -19.80 23.69
N HIS A 385 4.04 -19.97 23.44
CA HIS A 385 5.01 -20.54 24.37
C HIS A 385 5.88 -19.50 25.09
N PHE A 386 5.72 -18.20 24.77
CA PHE A 386 6.51 -17.14 25.38
C PHE A 386 6.00 -16.76 26.76
N THR A 387 6.94 -16.52 27.68
CA THR A 387 6.67 -15.85 28.96
C THR A 387 6.33 -14.38 28.73
N ASP A 388 5.72 -13.72 29.71
CA ASP A 388 5.35 -12.30 29.57
C ASP A 388 6.59 -11.42 29.30
N GLY A 389 7.71 -11.67 29.99
CA GLY A 389 8.98 -10.98 29.71
C GLY A 389 9.55 -11.26 28.30
N GLN A 390 9.30 -12.45 27.73
CA GLN A 390 9.69 -12.73 26.34
C GLN A 390 8.79 -12.00 25.33
N ARG A 391 7.51 -11.78 25.66
CA ARG A 391 6.58 -11.01 24.84
C ARG A 391 6.92 -9.52 24.85
N GLU A 392 7.23 -8.96 26.02
CA GLU A 392 7.72 -7.58 26.17
C GLU A 392 9.00 -7.39 25.35
N ARG A 393 9.95 -8.32 25.47
CA ARG A 393 11.19 -8.24 24.67
C ARG A 393 10.94 -8.35 23.17
N LEU A 394 10.01 -9.19 22.73
CA LEU A 394 9.62 -9.27 21.32
C LEU A 394 9.00 -7.94 20.86
N GLN A 395 8.13 -7.35 21.67
CA GLN A 395 7.49 -6.07 21.37
C GLN A 395 8.52 -4.94 21.24
N GLU A 396 9.50 -4.87 22.13
CA GLU A 396 10.64 -3.93 22.03
C GLU A 396 11.40 -4.11 20.71
N LEU A 397 11.73 -5.35 20.35
CA LEU A 397 12.45 -5.64 19.10
C LEU A 397 11.63 -5.24 17.86
N LEU A 398 10.32 -5.49 17.87
CA LEU A 398 9.43 -5.11 16.79
C LEU A 398 9.24 -3.60 16.68
N LEU A 399 9.13 -2.89 17.80
CA LEU A 399 9.09 -1.42 17.81
C LEU A 399 10.41 -0.83 17.30
N SER A 400 11.55 -1.38 17.73
CA SER A 400 12.88 -0.95 17.22
C SER A 400 13.09 -1.23 15.73
N ALA A 401 12.31 -2.14 15.15
CA ALA A 401 12.33 -2.42 13.73
C ALA A 401 11.71 -1.27 12.90
N LEU A 402 10.82 -0.50 13.51
CA LEU A 402 10.16 0.66 12.92
C LEU A 402 10.95 1.96 13.07
N ASP A 403 12.00 1.99 13.89
CA ASP A 403 12.81 3.19 14.06
C ASP A 403 13.35 3.72 12.73
N ILE A 404 13.43 5.06 12.63
CA ILE A 404 13.97 5.74 11.46
C ILE A 404 15.47 5.54 11.43
N ARG A 405 15.99 5.03 10.31
CA ARG A 405 17.43 4.80 10.21
C ARG A 405 18.16 6.11 9.86
N PRO A 406 19.45 6.24 10.25
CA PRO A 406 20.24 7.42 9.91
C PRO A 406 20.31 7.70 8.40
N ASP A 407 20.31 6.67 7.56
CA ASP A 407 20.31 6.77 6.10
C ASP A 407 19.01 7.33 5.51
N GLU A 408 17.91 7.35 6.27
CA GLU A 408 16.64 7.97 5.86
C GLU A 408 16.60 9.48 6.14
N LEU A 409 17.57 10.02 6.90
CA LEU A 409 17.58 11.41 7.35
C LEU A 409 18.41 12.33 6.44
N GLY A 410 18.24 13.63 6.66
CA GLY A 410 19.10 14.68 6.12
C GLY A 410 18.84 15.08 4.68
N TYR A 411 17.69 14.70 4.12
CA TYR A 411 17.13 15.37 2.93
C TYR A 411 16.82 16.83 3.26
N PRO A 412 17.03 17.78 2.33
CA PRO A 412 16.69 19.18 2.56
C PRO A 412 15.19 19.44 2.42
N GLU A 413 14.71 20.52 3.04
CA GLU A 413 13.31 20.97 2.93
C GLU A 413 12.88 21.13 1.45
N GLY A 414 11.63 20.77 1.17
CA GLY A 414 11.07 20.77 -0.19
C GLY A 414 11.29 19.49 -0.99
N TYR A 415 12.03 18.50 -0.46
CA TYR A 415 12.16 17.17 -1.05
C TYR A 415 11.10 16.22 -0.50
N LEU A 416 10.54 15.35 -1.36
CA LEU A 416 9.52 14.37 -0.95
C LEU A 416 9.98 13.51 0.26
N LEU A 417 11.25 13.11 0.27
CA LEU A 417 11.83 12.25 1.31
C LEU A 417 12.21 12.99 2.60
N HIS A 418 12.09 14.32 2.62
CA HIS A 418 12.14 15.08 3.87
C HIS A 418 10.82 14.95 4.64
N ASP A 419 9.69 15.03 3.92
CA ASP A 419 8.36 15.04 4.53
C ASP A 419 7.73 13.65 4.63
N MET A 420 8.25 12.68 3.88
CA MET A 420 7.72 11.33 3.81
C MET A 420 8.78 10.26 4.01
N ARG A 421 8.40 9.22 4.78
CA ARG A 421 9.27 8.06 5.00
C ARG A 421 9.62 7.36 3.69
N SER A 422 10.86 6.88 3.61
CA SER A 422 11.39 6.25 2.40
C SER A 422 10.76 4.86 2.17
N LEU A 423 10.42 4.51 0.92
CA LEU A 423 9.91 3.16 0.58
C LEU A 423 10.96 2.09 0.91
N GLU A 424 12.24 2.41 0.68
CA GLU A 424 13.35 1.53 1.01
C GLU A 424 13.47 1.32 2.53
N GLY A 425 13.34 2.38 3.33
CA GLY A 425 13.27 2.29 4.78
C GLY A 425 12.11 1.42 5.27
N LEU A 426 10.92 1.58 4.68
CA LEU A 426 9.77 0.72 4.97
C LEU A 426 10.02 -0.75 4.60
N LYS A 427 10.63 -1.03 3.44
CA LYS A 427 10.99 -2.40 3.05
C LYS A 427 12.03 -3.02 3.99
N ASN A 428 12.99 -2.22 4.45
CA ASN A 428 13.99 -2.65 5.43
C ASN A 428 13.34 -2.95 6.79
N ALA A 429 12.42 -2.10 7.26
CA ALA A 429 11.65 -2.35 8.48
C ALA A 429 10.84 -3.64 8.37
N LEU A 430 10.14 -3.85 7.24
CA LEU A 430 9.41 -5.09 6.96
C LEU A 430 10.33 -6.32 7.03
N SER A 431 11.48 -6.28 6.36
CA SER A 431 12.44 -7.40 6.36
C SER A 431 12.97 -7.72 7.77
N ARG A 432 13.22 -6.70 8.60
CA ARG A 432 13.62 -6.89 10.01
C ARG A 432 12.50 -7.55 10.80
N ILE A 433 11.25 -7.12 10.63
CA ILE A 433 10.08 -7.71 11.29
C ILE A 433 9.91 -9.17 10.88
N GLU A 434 10.00 -9.48 9.58
CA GLU A 434 9.93 -10.85 9.06
C GLU A 434 11.04 -11.73 9.64
N THR A 435 12.26 -11.17 9.78
CA THR A 435 13.40 -11.86 10.39
C THR A 435 13.17 -12.13 11.88
N ILE A 436 12.67 -11.15 12.64
CA ILE A 436 12.34 -11.28 14.06
C ILE A 436 11.25 -12.35 14.27
N LEU A 437 10.24 -12.37 13.40
CA LEU A 437 9.14 -13.32 13.47
C LEU A 437 9.45 -14.69 12.86
N GLY A 438 10.54 -14.83 12.09
CA GLY A 438 10.95 -16.08 11.46
C GLY A 438 9.97 -16.58 10.39
N ASN A 439 9.18 -15.68 9.79
CA ASN A 439 8.11 -16.03 8.84
C ASN A 439 8.22 -15.16 7.57
N PRO A 440 8.94 -15.64 6.52
CA PRO A 440 9.06 -14.89 5.29
C PRO A 440 7.78 -15.00 4.46
N GLY A 441 7.14 -13.86 4.22
CA GLY A 441 6.22 -13.67 3.10
C GLY A 441 5.03 -14.63 3.04
N VAL A 442 4.02 -14.42 3.90
CA VAL A 442 2.66 -14.82 3.52
C VAL A 442 2.10 -13.73 2.60
N ASP A 443 2.31 -13.89 1.30
CA ASP A 443 1.58 -13.15 0.28
C ASP A 443 0.20 -13.79 0.14
N THR A 444 -0.72 -13.30 0.96
CA THR A 444 -2.14 -13.53 0.76
C THR A 444 -2.87 -12.23 0.95
N ASP A 445 -3.45 -11.73 -0.14
CA ASP A 445 -4.44 -10.65 -0.12
C ASP A 445 -5.77 -11.20 0.44
N GLU A 446 -5.72 -11.79 1.64
CA GLU A 446 -6.87 -12.41 2.31
C GLU A 446 -7.92 -11.40 2.76
N ARG A 447 -7.59 -10.10 2.77
CA ARG A 447 -8.55 -9.01 3.02
C ARG A 447 -9.22 -8.50 1.74
N LEU A 448 -9.08 -9.15 0.57
CA LEU A 448 -9.82 -8.76 -0.64
C LEU A 448 -11.11 -9.56 -0.86
N MET A 449 -11.37 -10.60 -0.07
CA MET A 449 -12.56 -11.43 -0.23
C MET A 449 -13.55 -11.17 0.89
N ILE A 450 -14.73 -10.68 0.54
CA ILE A 450 -15.87 -10.63 1.46
C ILE A 450 -16.28 -12.07 1.79
N GLU A 451 -16.07 -12.49 3.03
CA GLU A 451 -16.37 -13.86 3.45
C GLU A 451 -17.86 -14.05 3.72
N GLY A 452 -18.35 -15.27 3.44
CA GLY A 452 -19.73 -15.65 3.66
C GLY A 452 -20.37 -16.29 2.43
N GLU A 453 -21.04 -17.42 2.64
CA GLU A 453 -21.71 -18.18 1.58
C GLU A 453 -23.07 -17.61 1.20
N THR A 454 -23.67 -16.76 2.04
CA THR A 454 -24.99 -16.15 1.82
C THR A 454 -24.91 -14.64 2.00
N LEU A 455 -25.81 -13.87 1.36
CA LEU A 455 -25.85 -12.42 1.50
C LEU A 455 -25.98 -11.95 2.97
N PRO A 456 -26.81 -12.58 3.84
CA PRO A 456 -26.81 -12.27 5.26
C PRO A 456 -25.47 -12.51 5.97
N ARG A 457 -24.76 -13.60 5.64
CA ARG A 457 -23.43 -13.89 6.21
C ARG A 457 -22.39 -12.88 5.74
N LYS A 458 -22.40 -12.52 4.46
CA LYS A 458 -21.53 -11.47 3.91
C LYS A 458 -21.79 -10.11 4.54
N LEU A 459 -23.05 -9.78 4.79
CA LEU A 459 -23.45 -8.56 5.51
C LEU A 459 -22.98 -8.57 6.96
N GLU A 460 -23.12 -9.70 7.66
CA GLU A 460 -22.62 -9.85 9.02
C GLU A 460 -21.10 -9.68 9.07
N TRP A 461 -20.39 -10.31 8.13
CA TRP A 461 -18.96 -10.18 7.98
C TRP A 461 -18.56 -8.72 7.70
N LEU A 462 -19.18 -8.05 6.73
CA LEU A 462 -18.89 -6.64 6.41
C LEU A 462 -19.12 -5.71 7.60
N ARG A 463 -20.21 -5.92 8.34
CA ARG A 463 -20.51 -5.11 9.54
C ARG A 463 -19.48 -5.34 10.65
N ARG A 464 -19.02 -6.59 10.82
CA ARG A 464 -17.97 -6.92 11.77
C ARG A 464 -16.65 -6.29 11.36
N GLU A 465 -16.28 -6.42 10.09
CA GLU A 465 -15.02 -5.88 9.56
C GLU A 465 -15.02 -4.34 9.59
N ASN A 466 -16.15 -3.69 9.29
CA ASN A 466 -16.29 -2.24 9.44
C ASN A 466 -16.06 -1.77 10.87
N ARG A 467 -16.58 -2.50 11.87
CA ARG A 467 -16.32 -2.19 13.29
C ARG A 467 -14.86 -2.38 13.67
N ILE A 468 -14.24 -3.48 13.23
CA ILE A 468 -12.81 -3.73 13.47
C ILE A 468 -11.97 -2.60 12.85
N LEU A 469 -12.26 -2.19 11.62
CA LEU A 469 -11.56 -1.08 10.97
C LEU A 469 -11.77 0.25 11.70
N GLU A 470 -12.96 0.52 12.24
CA GLU A 470 -13.22 1.71 13.06
C GLU A 470 -12.38 1.73 14.34
N ASP A 471 -12.29 0.58 15.02
CA ASP A 471 -11.44 0.43 16.21
C ASP A 471 -9.95 0.58 15.85
N GLU A 472 -9.49 -0.03 14.75
CA GLU A 472 -8.13 0.12 14.22
C GLU A 472 -7.82 1.58 13.88
N ILE A 473 -8.77 2.32 13.28
CA ILE A 473 -8.64 3.75 12.96
C ILE A 473 -8.53 4.58 14.24
N LEU A 474 -9.35 4.30 15.26
CA LEU A 474 -9.29 5.01 16.54
C LEU A 474 -7.94 4.79 17.23
N ALA A 475 -7.45 3.56 17.25
CA ALA A 475 -6.13 3.24 17.80
C ALA A 475 -5.01 3.93 17.02
N ALA A 476 -5.08 3.94 15.68
CA ALA A 476 -4.09 4.60 14.84
C ALA A 476 -4.10 6.13 15.03
N LYS A 477 -5.29 6.75 15.19
CA LYS A 477 -5.41 8.18 15.53
C LYS A 477 -4.81 8.49 16.89
N ALA A 478 -5.00 7.63 17.89
CA ALA A 478 -4.39 7.78 19.20
C ALA A 478 -2.86 7.68 19.14
N GLU A 479 -2.31 6.72 18.37
CA GLU A 479 -0.85 6.62 18.13
C GLU A 479 -0.31 7.88 17.45
N LEU A 480 -0.99 8.37 16.41
CA LEU A 480 -0.60 9.60 15.72
C LEU A 480 -0.62 10.81 16.67
N GLN A 481 -1.65 10.92 17.51
CA GLN A 481 -1.75 12.00 18.49
C GLN A 481 -0.61 11.93 19.52
N ALA A 482 -0.31 10.74 20.04
CA ALA A 482 0.80 10.54 20.97
C ALA A 482 2.15 10.96 20.37
N LEU A 483 2.37 10.70 19.08
CA LEU A 483 3.58 11.14 18.37
C LEU A 483 3.62 12.65 18.11
N LEU A 484 2.47 13.30 17.96
CA LEU A 484 2.35 14.74 17.78
C LEU A 484 2.54 15.51 19.09
N GLU A 485 2.02 14.95 20.18
CA GLU A 485 2.03 15.52 21.54
C GLU A 485 3.22 15.07 22.39
N ASP A 486 4.19 14.38 21.80
CA ASP A 486 5.42 13.99 22.50
C ASP A 486 6.11 15.24 23.10
N GLU A 487 6.04 15.37 24.43
CA GLU A 487 6.46 16.58 25.16
C GLU A 487 7.94 16.90 24.88
N ASP A 488 8.79 15.88 24.89
CA ASP A 488 10.23 16.03 24.64
C ASP A 488 10.51 16.52 23.20
N THR A 489 9.90 15.91 22.19
CA THR A 489 10.08 16.35 20.80
C THR A 489 9.50 17.74 20.56
N THR A 490 8.35 18.07 21.16
CA THR A 490 7.72 19.38 21.00
C THR A 490 8.54 20.48 21.67
N GLU A 491 9.06 20.26 22.89
CA GLU A 491 9.98 21.19 23.55
C GLU A 491 11.26 21.41 22.73
N LYS A 492 11.86 20.33 22.22
CA LYS A 492 13.06 20.41 21.36
C LYS A 492 12.79 21.23 20.10
N ARG A 493 11.64 21.02 19.44
CA ARG A 493 11.26 21.77 18.24
C ARG A 493 11.11 23.26 18.54
N VAL A 494 10.41 23.62 19.62
CA VAL A 494 10.25 25.02 20.04
C VAL A 494 11.59 25.71 20.31
N ILE A 495 12.54 25.00 20.93
CA ILE A 495 13.89 25.54 21.18
C ILE A 495 14.66 25.70 19.87
N LEU A 496 14.62 24.70 18.98
CA LEU A 496 15.31 24.73 17.69
C LEU A 496 14.79 25.85 16.77
N ASP A 497 13.49 26.12 16.81
CA ASP A 497 12.84 27.21 16.07
C ASP A 497 13.24 28.61 16.59
N ASN A 498 13.91 28.71 17.74
CA ASN A 498 14.39 29.95 18.33
C ASN A 498 15.93 29.98 18.52
N PRO A 499 16.71 30.24 17.44
CA PRO A 499 18.16 30.27 17.50
C PRO A 499 18.77 31.24 18.51
N ALA A 500 18.04 32.31 18.88
CA ALA A 500 18.50 33.29 19.86
C ALA A 500 18.66 32.69 21.27
N ASP A 501 17.92 31.63 21.58
CA ASP A 501 17.96 30.96 22.88
C ASP A 501 19.03 29.85 22.97
N HIS A 502 19.64 29.44 21.85
CA HIS A 502 20.53 28.29 21.82
C HIS A 502 21.72 28.44 22.79
N GLU A 503 22.38 29.59 22.82
CA GLU A 503 23.52 29.80 23.73
C GLU A 503 23.09 29.84 25.21
N ARG A 504 21.89 30.35 25.50
CA ARG A 504 21.30 30.32 26.85
C ARG A 504 21.08 28.87 27.30
N ILE A 505 20.49 28.03 26.45
CA ILE A 505 20.24 26.62 26.75
C ILE A 505 21.55 25.84 26.92
N LYS A 506 22.56 26.07 26.06
CA LYS A 506 23.90 25.47 26.25
C LYS A 506 24.54 25.89 27.56
N ALA A 507 24.38 27.16 27.96
CA ALA A 507 24.88 27.64 29.25
C ALA A 507 24.19 26.93 30.43
N THR A 508 22.88 26.70 30.34
CA THR A 508 22.13 25.91 31.34
C THR A 508 22.69 24.50 31.46
N PHE A 509 22.85 23.77 30.35
CA PHE A 509 23.46 22.42 30.37
C PHE A 509 24.84 22.42 31.02
N ARG A 510 25.70 23.39 30.68
CA ARG A 510 27.04 23.51 31.27
C ARG A 510 26.99 23.77 32.78
N ALA A 511 26.07 24.62 33.23
CA ALA A 511 25.88 24.93 34.64
C ALA A 511 25.39 23.70 35.43
N ASP A 512 24.39 22.98 34.89
CA ASP A 512 23.84 21.77 35.53
C ASP A 512 24.87 20.64 35.56
N THR A 513 25.64 20.47 34.49
CA THR A 513 26.77 19.53 34.44
C THR A 513 27.79 19.85 35.53
N GLN A 514 28.14 21.12 35.70
CA GLN A 514 29.10 21.54 36.73
C GLN A 514 28.55 21.30 38.14
N LYS A 515 27.26 21.55 38.37
CA LYS A 515 26.59 21.25 39.64
C LYS A 515 26.65 19.76 39.96
N LYS A 516 26.34 18.89 38.98
CA LYS A 516 26.45 17.43 39.14
C LYS A 516 27.88 16.98 39.47
N ARG A 517 28.88 17.56 38.80
CA ARG A 517 30.30 17.27 39.11
C ARG A 517 30.70 17.68 40.52
N GLN A 518 30.20 18.81 41.03
CA GLN A 518 30.44 19.22 42.42
C GLN A 518 29.76 18.26 43.42
N GLU A 519 28.54 17.82 43.13
CA GLU A 519 27.82 16.82 43.93
C GLU A 519 28.58 15.48 43.96
N ILE A 520 29.10 15.02 42.81
CA ILE A 520 29.93 13.80 42.71
C ILE A 520 31.16 13.89 43.63
N GLU A 521 31.91 14.99 43.58
CA GLU A 521 33.12 15.14 44.40
C GLU A 521 32.79 15.16 45.90
N ARG A 522 31.65 15.75 46.28
CA ARG A 522 31.15 15.69 47.66
C ARG A 522 30.82 14.25 48.08
N LEU A 523 30.10 13.49 47.25
CA LEU A 523 29.75 12.10 47.52
C LEU A 523 30.99 11.21 47.64
N LYS A 524 31.99 11.40 46.75
CA LYS A 524 33.27 10.69 46.81
C LYS A 524 34.05 11.01 48.08
N ALA A 525 34.11 12.28 48.48
CA ALA A 525 34.78 12.69 49.72
C ALA A 525 34.14 12.02 50.95
N GLU A 526 32.81 11.96 50.99
CA GLU A 526 32.07 11.31 52.07
C GLU A 526 32.28 9.79 52.08
N LEU A 527 32.21 9.14 50.93
CA LEU A 527 32.49 7.71 50.79
C LEU A 527 33.91 7.37 51.28
N ASN A 528 34.91 8.16 50.88
CA ASN A 528 36.29 7.99 51.31
C ASN A 528 36.44 8.15 52.83
N ALA A 529 35.72 9.09 53.45
CA ALA A 529 35.70 9.25 54.90
C ALA A 529 35.16 8.00 55.60
N LEU A 530 34.07 7.40 55.09
CA LEU A 530 33.49 6.16 55.63
C LEU A 530 34.42 4.95 55.46
N LEU A 531 35.10 4.84 54.32
CA LEU A 531 36.08 3.77 54.07
C LEU A 531 37.30 3.90 54.99
N ASN A 532 37.79 5.12 55.21
CA ASN A 532 38.94 5.39 56.08
C ASN A 532 38.60 5.20 57.57
N ARG A 533 37.37 5.51 57.99
CA ARG A 533 36.90 5.28 59.37
C ARG A 533 36.89 3.80 59.72
N ASN A 534 36.49 2.94 58.79
CA ASN A 534 36.45 1.49 59.01
C ASN A 534 37.83 0.82 58.94
N ARG A 535 38.82 1.45 58.29
CA ARG A 535 40.23 1.02 58.38
C ARG A 535 40.83 1.26 59.76
N ARG A 536 40.54 2.42 60.38
CA ARG A 536 41.06 2.77 61.73
C ARG A 536 40.48 1.93 62.87
N THR A 537 39.35 1.27 62.67
CA THR A 537 38.77 0.31 63.64
C THR A 537 39.39 -1.09 63.55
N TYR A 538 40.29 -1.35 62.59
CA TYR A 538 40.89 -2.66 62.32
C TYR A 538 42.43 -2.68 62.37
N ASP A 539 43.07 -1.63 62.89
CA ASP A 539 44.49 -1.71 63.29
C ASP A 539 44.57 -2.28 64.72
N PRO A 540 45.11 -3.50 64.94
CA PRO A 540 45.41 -3.96 66.29
C PRO A 540 46.60 -3.14 66.82
N GLU A 541 46.50 -2.67 68.06
CA GLU A 541 47.62 -2.04 68.76
C GLU A 541 48.86 -2.96 68.70
N PRO A 542 50.08 -2.39 68.54
CA PRO A 542 51.29 -3.19 68.54
C PRO A 542 51.47 -3.86 69.90
N PRO A 543 51.89 -5.14 69.96
CA PRO A 543 52.02 -5.85 71.23
C PRO A 543 53.11 -5.19 72.09
N LEU A 544 52.73 -4.86 73.33
CA LEU A 544 53.64 -4.41 74.40
C LEU A 544 54.57 -5.53 74.87
#